data_AF-A0A2H2ZJ16-F1
#
_entry.id   AF-A0A2H2ZJ16-F1
#
_cell.length_a   1.000
_cell.length_b   1.000
_cell.length_c   1.000
_cell.angle_alpha   90.00
_cell.angle_beta   90.00
_cell.angle_gamma   90.00
#
_symmetry.space_group_name_H-M   'P 1'
#
loop_
_entity.id
_entity.type
_entity.pdbx_description
1 polymer ?
#
loop_
_entity_poly.entity_id
_entity_poly.type
_entity_poly.pdbx_seq_one_letter_code
_entity_poly.pdbx_strand_id
1 'polypeptide(L)'
;MSFKLMVVAALAGGAGWTYATQDVWTRASFLQAAAVLLVTQMVVYGIYDVFLYPKWFSPLRHLPTAPGSHWLMGHGLKILADKPGAPMREW
;
A
#
# COMPACT_ATOMS: atom_id res chain seq x y z
N MET A 1 -2.21 -2.59 7.70
CA MET A 1 -3.57 -2.12 8.04
C MET A 1 -4.59 -3.03 7.37
N SER A 2 -5.54 -3.62 8.11
CA SER A 2 -6.58 -4.47 7.48
C SER A 2 -7.50 -3.65 6.59
N PHE A 3 -7.88 -4.18 5.43
CA PHE A 3 -8.81 -3.52 4.50
C PHE A 3 -10.12 -3.11 5.19
N LYS A 4 -10.63 -3.95 6.10
CA LYS A 4 -11.84 -3.67 6.88
C LYS A 4 -11.69 -2.38 7.71
N LEU A 5 -10.52 -2.16 8.30
CA LEU A 5 -10.25 -0.95 9.08
C LEU A 5 -10.16 0.30 8.20
N MET A 6 -9.63 0.17 6.99
CA MET A 6 -9.60 1.28 6.03
C MET A 6 -11.01 1.71 5.63
N VAL A 7 -11.89 0.74 5.34
CA VAL A 7 -13.29 1.01 5.02
C VAL A 7 -14.01 1.67 6.18
N VAL A 8 -13.84 1.16 7.40
CA VAL A 8 -14.46 1.76 8.61
C VAL A 8 -13.98 3.19 8.81
N ALA A 9 -12.67 3.44 8.70
CA ALA A 9 -12.10 4.77 8.83
C ALA A 9 -12.60 5.73 7.74
N ALA A 10 -12.69 5.26 6.49
CA ALA A 10 -13.18 6.06 5.38
C ALA A 10 -14.66 6.44 5.54
N LEU A 11 -15.50 5.51 6.00
CA LEU A 11 -16.92 5.77 6.25
C LEU A 11 -17.12 6.71 7.45
N ALA A 12 -16.41 6.46 8.56
CA ALA A 12 -16.49 7.30 9.75
C ALA A 12 -15.96 8.73 9.47
N GLY A 13 -14.82 8.82 8.79
CA GLY A 13 -14.22 10.10 8.39
C GLY A 13 -15.07 10.84 7.36
N GLY A 14 -15.63 10.13 6.38
CA GLY A 14 -16.53 10.70 5.38
C GLY A 14 -17.80 11.26 6.03
N ALA A 15 -18.42 10.52 6.96
CA ALA A 15 -19.57 10.99 7.71
C ALA A 15 -19.24 12.24 8.53
N GLY A 16 -18.15 12.19 9.30
CA GLY A 16 -17.72 13.31 10.13
C GLY A 16 -17.40 14.56 9.33
N TRP A 17 -16.69 14.43 8.21
CA TRP A 17 -16.36 15.54 7.32
C TRP A 17 -17.61 16.19 6.73
N THR A 18 -18.53 15.40 6.17
CA THR A 18 -19.75 15.95 5.58
C THR A 18 -20.66 16.57 6.64
N TYR A 19 -20.75 15.98 7.82
CA TYR A 19 -21.54 16.53 8.93
C TYR A 19 -21.02 17.89 9.40
N ALA A 20 -19.69 18.05 9.45
CA ALA A 20 -19.08 19.28 9.93
C ALA A 20 -19.04 20.41 8.90
N THR A 21 -19.15 20.11 7.60
CA THR A 21 -18.87 21.08 6.53
C THR A 21 -20.05 21.37 5.61
N GLN A 22 -21.07 20.51 5.53
CA GLN A 22 -22.18 20.67 4.60
C GLN A 22 -23.44 21.16 5.31
N ASP A 23 -24.04 22.23 4.78
CA ASP A 23 -25.33 22.73 5.26
C ASP A 23 -26.48 21.75 4.95
N VAL A 24 -26.37 21.02 3.83
CA VAL A 24 -27.33 19.99 3.42
C VAL A 24 -26.62 18.67 3.20
N TRP A 25 -26.92 17.70 4.07
CA TRP A 25 -26.30 16.39 3.96
C TRP A 25 -26.95 15.54 2.88
N THR A 26 -26.21 15.25 1.82
CA THR A 26 -26.66 14.40 0.71
C THR A 26 -25.89 13.08 0.67
N ARG A 27 -26.54 12.00 0.20
CA ARG A 27 -25.88 10.69 0.02
C ARG A 27 -24.67 10.79 -0.92
N ALA A 28 -24.76 11.62 -1.96
CA ALA A 28 -23.69 11.81 -2.93
C ALA A 28 -22.43 12.42 -2.30
N SER A 29 -22.59 13.50 -1.52
CA SER A 29 -21.45 14.14 -0.84
C SER A 29 -20.76 13.20 0.15
N PHE A 30 -21.53 12.41 0.90
CA PHE A 30 -21.00 11.39 1.80
C PHE A 30 -20.21 10.30 1.06
N LEU A 31 -20.81 9.72 0.01
CA LEU A 31 -20.15 8.66 -0.77
C LEU A 31 -18.87 9.16 -1.44
N GLN A 32 -18.88 10.38 -1.96
CA GLN A 32 -17.70 11.01 -2.55
C GLN A 32 -16.60 11.19 -1.49
N ALA A 33 -16.92 11.73 -0.32
CA ALA A 33 -15.95 11.93 0.76
C ALA A 33 -15.36 10.59 1.24
N ALA A 34 -16.20 9.59 1.48
CA ALA A 34 -15.74 8.26 1.88
C ALA A 34 -14.89 7.58 0.80
N ALA A 35 -15.27 7.70 -0.47
CA ALA A 35 -14.50 7.13 -1.58
C ALA A 35 -13.12 7.78 -1.72
N VAL A 36 -13.05 9.12 -1.63
CA VAL A 36 -11.77 9.85 -1.66
C VAL A 36 -10.87 9.41 -0.51
N LEU A 37 -11.40 9.38 0.72
CA LEU A 37 -10.64 8.94 1.89
C LEU A 37 -10.13 7.51 1.74
N LEU A 38 -10.97 6.58 1.27
CA LEU A 38 -10.57 5.19 1.06
C LEU A 38 -9.43 5.08 0.04
N VAL A 39 -9.55 5.74 -1.11
CA VAL A 39 -8.51 5.73 -2.15
C VAL A 39 -7.22 6.35 -1.63
N THR A 40 -7.30 7.49 -0.94
CA THR A 40 -6.13 8.13 -0.32
C THR A 40 -5.44 7.20 0.67
N GLN A 41 -6.21 6.53 1.55
CA GLN A 41 -5.66 5.57 2.50
C GLN A 41 -4.97 4.39 1.79
N MET A 42 -5.55 3.86 0.72
CA MET A 42 -4.95 2.78 -0.06
C MET A 42 -3.65 3.21 -0.73
N VAL A 43 -3.61 4.41 -1.33
CA VAL A 43 -2.41 4.95 -1.97
C VAL A 43 -1.31 5.19 -0.94
N VAL A 44 -1.62 5.87 0.18
CA VAL A 44 -0.65 6.14 1.24
C VAL A 44 -0.12 4.83 1.84
N TYR A 45 -0.99 3.88 2.13
CA TYR A 45 -0.58 2.58 2.65
C TYR A 45 0.24 1.78 1.63
N GLY A 46 -0.13 1.82 0.34
CA GLY A 46 0.63 1.16 -0.72
C GLY A 46 2.03 1.75 -0.88
N ILE A 47 2.15 3.08 -0.84
CA ILE A 47 3.46 3.74 -0.85
C ILE A 47 4.26 3.35 0.39
N TYR A 48 3.60 3.29 1.55
CA TYR A 48 4.23 2.85 2.79
C TYR A 48 4.77 1.42 2.68
N ASP A 49 3.94 0.48 2.26
CA ASP A 49 4.27 -0.94 2.25
C ASP A 49 5.30 -1.30 1.17
N VAL A 50 5.20 -0.70 -0.02
CA VAL A 50 6.08 -1.02 -1.17
C VAL A 50 7.43 -0.30 -1.09
N PHE A 51 7.44 0.96 -0.62
CA PHE A 51 8.66 1.76 -0.64
C PHE A 51 9.22 2.02 0.75
N LEU A 52 8.38 2.56 1.65
CA LEU A 52 8.86 3.07 2.94
C LEU A 52 9.30 1.95 3.88
N TYR A 53 8.47 0.91 3.99
CA TYR A 53 8.70 -0.19 4.90
C TYR A 53 9.96 -0.99 4.56
N PRO A 54 10.12 -1.58 3.36
CA PRO A 54 11.29 -2.40 3.07
C PRO A 54 12.61 -1.63 3.13
N LYS A 55 12.62 -0.35 2.75
CA LYS A 55 13.87 0.43 2.65
C LYS A 55 14.29 1.09 3.96
N TRP A 56 13.34 1.55 4.79
CA TRP A 56 13.67 2.33 5.98
C TRP A 56 13.27 1.64 7.29
N PHE A 57 12.13 0.97 7.32
CA PHE A 57 11.57 0.45 8.59
C PHE A 57 11.80 -1.04 8.81
N SER A 58 11.99 -1.83 7.75
CA SER A 58 12.14 -3.27 7.84
C SER A 58 13.41 -3.65 8.61
N PRO A 59 13.32 -4.51 9.64
CA PRO A 59 14.49 -5.05 10.33
C PRO A 59 15.41 -5.87 9.41
N LEU A 60 14.85 -6.43 8.33
CA LEU A 60 15.56 -7.29 7.38
C LEU A 60 16.38 -6.51 6.34
N ARG A 61 16.29 -5.17 6.30
CA ARG A 61 16.94 -4.34 5.28
C ARG A 61 18.47 -4.40 5.27
N HIS A 62 19.07 -4.84 6.38
CA HIS A 62 20.52 -4.95 6.54
C HIS A 62 21.06 -6.36 6.28
N LEU A 63 20.17 -7.30 5.97
CA LEU A 63 20.61 -8.64 5.59
C LEU A 63 21.27 -8.58 4.22
N PRO A 64 22.37 -9.33 4.01
CA PRO A 64 22.97 -9.45 2.70
C PRO A 64 21.94 -10.02 1.73
N THR A 65 21.76 -9.34 0.60
CA THR A 65 20.88 -9.78 -0.48
C THR A 65 21.71 -10.11 -1.71
N ALA A 66 21.18 -10.97 -2.57
CA ALA A 66 21.76 -11.20 -3.88
C ALA A 66 21.90 -9.87 -4.66
N PRO A 67 22.91 -9.73 -5.53
CA PRO A 67 23.06 -8.54 -6.36
C PRO A 67 22.01 -8.49 -7.49
N GLY A 68 21.80 -7.30 -8.07
CA GLY A 68 20.97 -7.14 -9.27
C GLY A 68 19.45 -7.19 -9.04
N SER A 69 18.97 -6.80 -7.85
CA SER A 69 17.52 -6.67 -7.59
C SER A 69 16.89 -5.53 -8.40
N HIS A 70 15.73 -5.78 -9.01
CA HIS A 70 14.90 -4.73 -9.60
C HIS A 70 14.27 -3.85 -8.50
N TRP A 71 14.21 -2.53 -8.73
CA TRP A 71 13.75 -1.56 -7.73
C TRP A 71 12.31 -1.78 -7.23
N LEU A 72 11.45 -2.38 -8.07
CA LEU A 72 10.04 -2.68 -7.73
C LEU A 72 9.77 -4.16 -7.49
N MET A 73 10.43 -5.04 -8.26
CA MET A 73 10.08 -6.47 -8.29
C MET A 73 11.12 -7.34 -7.58
N GLY A 74 12.12 -6.72 -6.95
CA GLY A 74 13.23 -7.43 -6.34
C GLY A 74 13.89 -8.38 -7.33
N HIS A 75 14.14 -9.61 -6.91
CA HIS A 75 14.71 -10.65 -7.78
C HIS A 75 13.67 -11.43 -8.60
N GLY A 76 12.38 -11.07 -8.52
CA GLY A 76 11.30 -11.80 -9.18
C GLY A 76 11.47 -11.93 -10.69
N LEU A 77 11.97 -10.88 -11.35
CA LEU A 77 12.22 -10.92 -12.80
C LEU A 77 13.26 -11.97 -13.20
N LYS A 78 14.36 -12.10 -12.43
CA LYS A 78 15.38 -13.12 -12.67
C LYS A 78 14.84 -14.53 -12.37
N ILE A 79 14.09 -14.68 -11.28
CA ILE A 79 13.49 -15.96 -10.89
C ILE A 79 12.50 -16.47 -11.94
N LEU A 80 11.73 -15.57 -12.57
CA LEU A 80 10.77 -15.94 -13.62
C LEU A 80 11.43 -16.22 -14.97
N ALA A 81 12.55 -15.56 -15.28
CA ALA A 81 13.26 -15.73 -16.54
C ALA A 81 14.13 -16.99 -16.58
N ASP A 82 14.74 -17.35 -15.45
CA ASP A 82 15.69 -18.45 -15.37
C ASP A 82 15.01 -19.81 -15.13
N LYS A 83 15.74 -20.90 -15.40
CA LYS A 83 15.29 -22.24 -15.03
C LYS A 83 15.06 -22.32 -13.51
N PRO A 84 14.02 -23.03 -13.04
CA PRO A 84 13.77 -23.21 -11.62
C PRO A 84 15.03 -23.65 -10.87
N GLY A 85 15.35 -22.96 -9.78
CA GLY A 85 16.52 -23.23 -8.94
C GLY A 85 17.86 -22.75 -9.50
N ALA A 86 17.94 -22.22 -10.74
CA ALA A 86 19.19 -21.69 -11.27
C ALA A 86 19.69 -20.44 -10.51
N PRO A 87 18.86 -19.42 -10.18
CA PRO A 87 19.32 -18.25 -9.44
C PRO A 87 19.88 -18.60 -8.04
N MET A 88 19.31 -19.61 -7.38
CA MET A 88 19.72 -20.03 -6.03
C MET A 88 21.09 -20.69 -5.98
N ARG A 89 21.65 -21.14 -7.12
CA ARG A 89 23.01 -21.69 -7.17
C ARG A 89 24.09 -20.62 -7.27
N GLU A 90 23.70 -19.42 -7.68
CA GLU A 90 24.61 -18.29 -7.93
C GLU A 90 24.65 -17.31 -6.74
N TRP A 91 23.70 -17.44 -5.82
CA TRP A 91 23.53 -16.60 -4.62
C TRP A 91 23.99 -17.35 -3.37
#